data_AF-A0A1F9FS03-F1
#
_entry.id   AF-A0A1F9FS03-F1
#
_cell.length_a   1.000
_cell.length_b   1.000
_cell.length_c   1.000
_cell.angle_alpha   90.00
_cell.angle_beta   90.00
_cell.angle_gamma   90.00
#
_symmetry.space_group_name_H-M   'P 1'
#
loop_
_entity.id
_entity.type
_entity.pdbx_description
1 polymer ?
#
loop_
_entity_poly.entity_id
_entity_poly.type
_entity_poly.pdbx_seq_one_letter_code
_entity_poly.pdbx_strand_id
1 'polypeptide(L)'
;MFHIRQIFLFSLLLTHLVACMETVAVADDQVSFNRSADMKALASELMIDASVHTGTDWNGAPTSGVWGTDFLFRMKDYPLTWAISLVHASLLLQSREVNYNPNAVLSVAIKESRLGCREASFPNDDGCFQIEDGTAYLELTKLFSNRFKAPFTETISGDHFESAALSMVYYTLFSMSMFHLHDENPYQFFASHPDPAAQQKVISAAYNRGLWWEALKKVFRECKSQDVTKCFVENGTPHHIAIDHANAIADYTKGLNKVPSFEATITMNDLMNYWDRIKALYPDADEPAVQALFKNSFSESASLSFQHDLDGILTKLIAILSPVPTHTEVTKAVCGVGYLWQSPPCP
;
A
#
# COMPACT_ATOMS: atom_id res chain seq x y z
N MET A 1 -40.32 53.14 25.90
CA MET A 1 -40.92 52.73 24.62
C MET A 1 -39.84 52.42 23.58
N PHE A 2 -38.86 51.55 23.91
CA PHE A 2 -37.78 51.11 23.01
C PHE A 2 -37.22 49.78 23.56
N HIS A 3 -37.97 48.69 23.43
CA HIS A 3 -37.52 47.34 23.81
C HIS A 3 -38.17 46.25 22.94
N ILE A 4 -38.43 46.55 21.67
CA ILE A 4 -38.92 45.59 20.68
C ILE A 4 -38.24 45.91 19.35
N ARG A 5 -36.93 45.64 19.23
CA ARG A 5 -36.23 45.64 17.93
C ARG A 5 -34.93 44.83 17.87
N GLN A 6 -34.57 44.09 18.93
CA GLN A 6 -33.38 43.21 18.93
C GLN A 6 -33.67 41.71 18.83
N ILE A 7 -34.94 41.28 18.87
CA ILE A 7 -35.30 39.86 18.77
C ILE A 7 -35.55 39.42 17.31
N PHE A 8 -35.83 40.35 16.39
CA PHE A 8 -36.11 40.02 14.99
C PHE A 8 -34.88 39.83 14.09
N LEU A 9 -33.68 40.24 14.53
CA LEU A 9 -32.43 40.04 13.77
C LEU A 9 -31.71 38.72 14.11
N PHE A 10 -32.03 38.09 15.25
CA PHE A 10 -31.48 36.77 15.59
C PHE A 10 -32.26 35.61 14.94
N SER A 11 -33.54 35.81 14.62
CA SER A 11 -34.37 34.76 14.02
C SER A 11 -34.19 34.60 12.50
N LEU A 12 -33.67 35.63 11.80
CA LEU A 12 -33.38 35.56 10.35
C LEU A 12 -31.97 35.02 10.05
N LEU A 13 -31.00 35.18 10.97
CA LEU A 13 -29.68 34.53 10.81
C LEU A 13 -29.74 33.03 11.14
N LEU A 14 -30.63 32.60 12.04
CA LEU A 14 -30.78 31.19 12.37
C LEU A 14 -31.48 30.37 11.27
N THR A 15 -32.34 31.00 10.45
CA THR A 15 -33.00 30.33 9.31
C THR A 15 -32.13 30.24 8.07
N HIS A 16 -31.07 31.03 7.94
CA HIS A 16 -30.05 30.86 6.88
C HIS A 16 -28.88 29.96 7.29
N LEU A 17 -28.64 29.76 8.59
CA LEU A 17 -27.67 28.77 9.07
C LEU A 17 -28.23 27.34 9.13
N VAL A 18 -29.55 27.18 9.33
CA VAL A 18 -30.20 25.85 9.30
C VAL A 18 -30.47 25.36 7.87
N ALA A 19 -30.56 26.26 6.88
CA ALA A 19 -30.70 25.89 5.47
C ALA A 19 -29.36 25.50 4.77
N CYS A 20 -28.23 25.55 5.47
CA CYS A 20 -26.92 25.08 4.99
C CYS A 20 -26.44 23.79 5.67
N MET A 21 -27.25 23.19 6.55
CA MET A 21 -26.91 21.95 7.27
C MET A 21 -27.75 20.73 6.88
N GLU A 22 -28.66 20.86 5.91
CA GLU A 22 -29.45 19.75 5.38
C GLU A 22 -29.20 19.60 3.87
N THR A 23 -28.06 18.97 3.53
CA THR A 23 -27.80 18.13 2.34
C THR A 23 -26.29 17.91 2.16
N VAL A 24 -25.62 17.42 3.20
CA VAL A 24 -24.53 16.46 2.98
C VAL A 24 -25.04 15.14 3.52
N ALA A 25 -26.06 14.61 2.83
CA ALA A 25 -26.12 13.16 2.74
C ALA A 25 -24.76 12.80 2.14
N VAL A 26 -23.86 12.30 2.99
CA VAL A 26 -22.72 11.53 2.57
C VAL A 26 -23.34 10.47 1.68
N ALA A 27 -23.24 10.68 0.36
CA ALA A 27 -23.43 9.60 -0.57
C ALA A 27 -22.50 8.54 -0.02
N ASP A 28 -23.09 7.49 0.50
CA ASP A 28 -22.42 6.25 0.80
C ASP A 28 -21.75 5.91 -0.52
N ASP A 29 -20.47 6.28 -0.64
CA ASP A 29 -19.56 5.85 -1.69
C ASP A 29 -19.47 4.34 -1.48
N GLN A 30 -20.52 3.64 -1.92
CA GLN A 30 -20.39 2.40 -2.62
C GLN A 30 -19.36 2.71 -3.69
N VAL A 31 -18.09 2.55 -3.31
CA VAL A 31 -16.96 2.48 -4.21
C VAL A 31 -17.44 1.49 -5.25
N SER A 32 -17.94 2.02 -6.37
CA SER A 32 -18.15 1.22 -7.54
C SER A 32 -16.75 0.75 -7.82
N PHE A 33 -16.45 -0.47 -7.39
CA PHE A 33 -15.27 -1.18 -7.84
C PHE A 33 -15.45 -1.17 -9.36
N ASN A 34 -14.91 -0.14 -10.01
CA ASN A 34 -14.43 -0.24 -11.36
C ASN A 34 -13.30 -1.26 -11.23
N ARG A 35 -13.70 -2.54 -11.11
CA ARG A 35 -12.87 -3.71 -11.26
C ARG A 35 -12.28 -3.49 -12.62
N SER A 36 -11.05 -2.96 -12.65
CA SER A 36 -10.39 -2.82 -13.91
C SER A 36 -10.24 -4.26 -14.41
N ALA A 37 -10.52 -4.45 -15.68
CA ALA A 37 -9.97 -5.55 -16.44
C ALA A 37 -8.41 -5.50 -16.48
N ASP A 38 -7.76 -4.77 -15.56
CA ASP A 38 -6.35 -4.42 -15.51
C ASP A 38 -5.64 -4.91 -14.23
N MET A 39 -6.25 -5.75 -13.38
CA MET A 39 -5.44 -6.47 -12.38
C MET A 39 -4.46 -7.38 -13.13
N LYS A 40 -3.26 -6.87 -13.37
CA LYS A 40 -2.17 -7.64 -13.97
C LYS A 40 -1.92 -8.83 -13.06
N ALA A 41 -1.97 -10.03 -13.63
CA ALA A 41 -1.69 -11.24 -12.89
C ALA A 41 -0.26 -11.20 -12.34
N LEU A 42 -0.08 -11.84 -11.19
CA LEU A 42 1.22 -12.02 -10.56
C LEU A 42 2.16 -12.77 -11.52
N ALA A 43 3.41 -12.33 -11.63
CA ALA A 43 4.41 -12.92 -12.50
C ALA A 43 4.87 -14.31 -12.02
N SER A 44 5.16 -15.21 -12.96
CA SER A 44 5.71 -16.54 -12.67
C SER A 44 7.22 -16.53 -12.41
N GLU A 45 8.00 -15.92 -13.31
CA GLU A 45 9.47 -15.92 -13.30
C GLU A 45 10.03 -14.73 -14.06
N LEU A 46 11.11 -14.11 -13.55
CA LEU A 46 11.85 -13.04 -14.21
C LEU A 46 13.32 -13.05 -13.79
N MET A 47 14.23 -12.96 -14.77
CA MET A 47 15.62 -12.58 -14.51
C MET A 47 15.70 -11.06 -14.39
N ILE A 48 16.12 -10.56 -13.23
CA ILE A 48 16.37 -9.15 -12.96
C ILE A 48 17.87 -8.91 -13.08
N ASP A 49 18.30 -8.47 -14.26
CA ASP A 49 19.67 -8.14 -14.64
C ASP A 49 19.75 -6.70 -15.21
N ALA A 50 20.84 -6.36 -15.90
CA ALA A 50 21.02 -5.06 -16.55
C ALA A 50 19.99 -4.74 -17.66
N SER A 51 19.27 -5.75 -18.18
CA SER A 51 18.19 -5.52 -19.15
C SER A 51 16.88 -5.07 -18.48
N VAL A 52 16.70 -5.41 -17.20
CA VAL A 52 15.53 -5.00 -16.41
C VAL A 52 15.79 -3.70 -15.69
N HIS A 53 16.92 -3.59 -14.98
CA HIS A 53 17.24 -2.40 -14.19
C HIS A 53 18.73 -2.10 -14.21
N THR A 54 19.02 -0.82 -14.42
CA THR A 54 20.34 -0.21 -14.21
C THR A 54 20.13 1.03 -13.37
N GLY A 55 21.04 1.25 -12.42
CA GLY A 55 20.91 2.30 -11.42
C GLY A 55 22.27 2.73 -10.92
N THR A 56 22.28 3.29 -9.71
CA THR A 56 23.51 3.72 -9.06
C THR A 56 23.49 3.36 -7.59
N ASP A 57 24.63 2.95 -7.05
CA ASP A 57 24.80 2.76 -5.61
C ASP A 57 24.83 4.08 -4.83
N TRP A 58 25.07 3.99 -3.53
CA TRP A 58 25.15 5.15 -2.62
C TRP A 58 26.28 6.15 -2.95
N ASN A 59 27.30 5.73 -3.71
CA ASN A 59 28.39 6.59 -4.20
C ASN A 59 28.14 7.11 -5.63
N GLY A 60 27.01 6.79 -6.24
CA GLY A 60 26.74 7.10 -7.64
C GLY A 60 27.45 6.17 -8.63
N ALA A 61 28.06 5.08 -8.17
CA ALA A 61 28.67 4.10 -9.07
C ALA A 61 27.59 3.27 -9.78
N PRO A 62 27.71 2.97 -11.08
CA PRO A 62 26.70 2.20 -11.80
C PRO A 62 26.47 0.81 -11.21
N THR A 63 25.20 0.40 -11.11
CA THR A 63 24.77 -0.93 -10.66
C THR A 63 23.70 -1.51 -11.60
N SER A 64 23.53 -2.83 -11.58
CA SER A 64 22.47 -3.53 -12.31
C SER A 64 21.85 -4.64 -11.49
N GLY A 65 20.66 -5.11 -11.89
CA GLY A 65 19.96 -6.18 -11.20
C GLY A 65 19.39 -5.76 -9.84
N VAL A 66 19.46 -6.64 -8.85
CA VAL A 66 19.05 -6.34 -7.46
C VAL A 66 20.30 -6.20 -6.58
N TRP A 67 20.52 -4.98 -6.09
CA TRP A 67 21.71 -4.61 -5.31
C TRP A 67 23.03 -4.92 -6.01
N GLY A 68 23.11 -4.64 -7.31
CA GLY A 68 24.33 -4.87 -8.09
C GLY A 68 24.57 -6.32 -8.49
N THR A 69 23.62 -7.22 -8.24
CA THR A 69 23.72 -8.64 -8.59
C THR A 69 22.51 -9.08 -9.42
N ASP A 70 22.73 -9.92 -10.42
CA ASP A 70 21.64 -10.57 -11.14
C ASP A 70 20.79 -11.41 -10.17
N PHE A 71 19.48 -11.37 -10.35
CA PHE A 71 18.54 -12.05 -9.47
C PHE A 71 17.46 -12.75 -10.29
N LEU A 72 17.39 -14.08 -10.16
CA LEU A 72 16.36 -14.87 -10.80
C LEU A 72 15.19 -15.05 -9.82
N PHE A 73 14.12 -14.29 -10.04
CA PHE A 73 12.87 -14.49 -9.31
C PHE A 73 12.06 -15.62 -9.93
N ARG A 74 11.53 -16.51 -9.09
CA ARG A 74 10.58 -17.57 -9.46
C ARG A 74 9.53 -17.71 -8.37
N MET A 75 8.27 -17.39 -8.65
CA MET A 75 7.21 -17.45 -7.64
C MET A 75 7.04 -18.87 -7.05
N LYS A 76 7.27 -19.92 -7.85
CA LYS A 76 7.21 -21.33 -7.42
C LYS A 76 8.27 -21.72 -6.37
N ASP A 77 9.32 -20.92 -6.20
CA ASP A 77 10.38 -21.20 -5.23
C ASP A 77 9.99 -20.69 -3.82
N TYR A 78 8.82 -20.05 -3.68
CA TYR A 78 8.28 -19.51 -2.42
C TYR A 78 6.93 -20.14 -2.07
N PRO A 79 6.47 -20.03 -0.80
CA PRO A 79 5.15 -20.53 -0.40
C PRO A 79 4.01 -19.92 -1.21
N LEU A 80 2.98 -20.71 -1.53
CA LEU A 80 1.79 -20.23 -2.24
C LEU A 80 1.06 -19.11 -1.48
N THR A 81 1.14 -19.11 -0.15
CA THR A 81 0.59 -18.07 0.72
C THR A 81 1.21 -16.69 0.45
N TRP A 82 2.47 -16.61 0.01
CA TRP A 82 3.10 -15.36 -0.42
C TRP A 82 2.40 -14.81 -1.66
N ALA A 83 2.19 -15.66 -2.68
CA ALA A 83 1.47 -15.28 -3.90
C ALA A 83 0.05 -14.78 -3.58
N ILE A 84 -0.67 -15.48 -2.68
CA ILE A 84 -2.00 -15.06 -2.21
C ILE A 84 -1.94 -13.69 -1.54
N SER A 85 -0.97 -13.46 -0.66
CA SER A 85 -0.82 -12.19 0.06
C SER A 85 -0.56 -10.99 -0.86
N LEU A 86 0.20 -11.17 -1.93
CA LEU A 86 0.51 -10.13 -2.91
C LEU A 86 -0.75 -9.70 -3.67
N VAL A 87 -1.60 -10.66 -4.04
CA VAL A 87 -2.90 -10.38 -4.67
C VAL A 87 -3.84 -9.69 -3.67
N HIS A 88 -3.91 -10.17 -2.44
CA HIS A 88 -4.75 -9.54 -1.41
C HIS A 88 -4.31 -8.09 -1.13
N ALA A 89 -3.01 -7.85 -0.93
CA ALA A 89 -2.47 -6.51 -0.72
C ALA A 89 -2.80 -5.56 -1.89
N SER A 90 -2.65 -6.05 -3.13
CA SER A 90 -2.99 -5.29 -4.33
C SER A 90 -4.49 -4.92 -4.38
N LEU A 91 -5.39 -5.86 -4.08
CA LEU A 91 -6.83 -5.58 -4.05
C LEU A 91 -7.19 -4.51 -3.02
N LEU A 92 -6.57 -4.54 -1.83
CA LEU A 92 -6.77 -3.53 -0.80
C LEU A 92 -6.26 -2.15 -1.25
N LEU A 93 -5.06 -2.07 -1.84
CA LEU A 93 -4.49 -0.82 -2.35
C LEU A 93 -5.33 -0.22 -3.46
N GLN A 94 -5.78 -1.04 -4.42
CA GLN A 94 -6.62 -0.58 -5.53
C GLN A 94 -8.01 -0.12 -5.06
N SER A 95 -8.57 -0.76 -4.02
CA SER A 95 -9.82 -0.29 -3.39
C SER A 95 -9.69 1.09 -2.73
N ARG A 96 -8.46 1.61 -2.64
CA ARG A 96 -8.09 2.92 -2.11
C ARG A 96 -7.29 3.72 -3.14
N GLU A 97 -7.55 3.55 -4.44
CA GLU A 97 -6.95 4.38 -5.51
C GLU A 97 -5.41 4.44 -5.49
N VAL A 98 -4.77 3.43 -4.90
CA VAL A 98 -3.32 3.23 -4.99
C VAL A 98 -3.06 2.21 -6.08
N ASN A 99 -2.42 2.66 -7.17
CA ASN A 99 -2.18 1.87 -8.38
C ASN A 99 -1.02 0.88 -8.20
N TYR A 100 -1.18 -0.05 -7.26
CA TYR A 100 -0.27 -1.16 -7.03
C TYR A 100 -0.95 -2.45 -7.48
N ASN A 101 -0.41 -3.06 -8.53
CA ASN A 101 -0.75 -4.42 -8.91
C ASN A 101 0.06 -5.43 -8.05
N PRO A 102 -0.20 -6.75 -8.10
CA PRO A 102 0.54 -7.73 -7.30
C PRO A 102 2.05 -7.70 -7.54
N ASN A 103 2.48 -7.41 -8.78
CA ASN A 103 3.90 -7.28 -9.12
C ASN A 103 4.54 -6.01 -8.54
N ALA A 104 3.78 -4.94 -8.34
CA ALA A 104 4.23 -3.73 -7.67
C ALA A 104 4.53 -3.98 -6.19
N VAL A 105 3.63 -4.70 -5.51
CA VAL A 105 3.85 -5.14 -4.12
C VAL A 105 5.07 -6.06 -4.03
N LEU A 106 5.17 -7.05 -4.94
CA LEU A 106 6.31 -7.97 -5.00
C LEU A 106 7.63 -7.23 -5.23
N SER A 107 7.63 -6.22 -6.10
CA SER A 107 8.83 -5.45 -6.44
C SER A 107 9.40 -4.72 -5.24
N VAL A 108 8.55 -4.26 -4.33
CA VAL A 108 8.99 -3.68 -3.04
C VAL A 108 9.73 -4.75 -2.24
N ALA A 109 9.14 -5.92 -2.01
CA ALA A 109 9.82 -6.98 -1.25
C ALA A 109 11.14 -7.45 -1.91
N ILE A 110 11.19 -7.55 -3.25
CA ILE A 110 12.43 -7.85 -3.98
C ILE A 110 13.48 -6.77 -3.71
N LYS A 111 13.12 -5.48 -3.79
CA LYS A 111 14.06 -4.39 -3.58
C LYS A 111 14.52 -4.27 -2.13
N GLU A 112 13.65 -4.57 -1.17
CA GLU A 112 13.90 -4.41 0.27
C GLU A 112 14.68 -5.57 0.89
N SER A 113 14.51 -6.79 0.37
CA SER A 113 15.11 -7.97 1.00
C SER A 113 15.67 -9.00 0.03
N ARG A 114 15.57 -8.81 -1.28
CA ARG A 114 15.78 -9.88 -2.28
C ARG A 114 14.95 -11.14 -1.99
N LEU A 115 13.83 -10.98 -1.26
CA LEU A 115 13.01 -12.07 -0.74
C LEU A 115 13.75 -13.01 0.24
N GLY A 116 14.90 -12.56 0.78
CA GLY A 116 15.78 -13.33 1.65
C GLY A 116 15.39 -13.34 3.12
N CYS A 117 14.22 -12.83 3.52
CA CYS A 117 13.83 -12.74 4.94
C CYS A 117 13.68 -14.09 5.67
N ARG A 118 13.68 -15.21 4.92
CA ARG A 118 13.68 -16.58 5.47
C ARG A 118 15.09 -17.18 5.57
N GLU A 119 16.07 -16.55 4.93
CA GLU A 119 17.41 -17.12 4.81
C GLU A 119 18.19 -16.89 6.09
N ALA A 120 18.64 -17.97 6.73
CA ALA A 120 19.48 -17.87 7.93
C ALA A 120 20.82 -17.12 7.67
N SER A 121 21.28 -17.10 6.42
CA SER A 121 22.45 -16.33 5.98
C SER A 121 22.18 -14.84 5.81
N PHE A 122 20.92 -14.43 5.76
CA PHE A 122 20.48 -13.06 5.60
C PHE A 122 19.30 -12.76 6.56
N PRO A 123 19.52 -12.90 7.88
CA PRO A 123 18.45 -12.68 8.85
C PRO A 123 17.98 -11.24 8.71
N ASN A 124 16.69 -11.08 8.49
CA ASN A 124 16.06 -9.80 8.32
C ASN A 124 14.99 -9.64 9.38
N ASP A 125 15.38 -9.05 10.49
CA ASP A 125 14.50 -8.83 11.64
C ASP A 125 13.32 -7.91 11.26
N ASP A 126 13.45 -7.10 10.22
CA ASP A 126 12.41 -6.21 9.69
C ASP A 126 11.55 -6.85 8.58
N GLY A 127 11.74 -8.15 8.35
CA GLY A 127 10.97 -8.96 7.41
C GLY A 127 11.19 -8.59 5.94
N CYS A 128 10.51 -9.28 5.03
CA CYS A 128 10.77 -9.13 3.60
C CYS A 128 10.47 -7.73 3.01
N PHE A 129 9.72 -6.91 3.74
CA PHE A 129 9.39 -5.55 3.35
C PHE A 129 10.23 -4.50 4.09
N GLN A 130 11.12 -4.86 5.02
CA GLN A 130 11.91 -3.92 5.82
C GLN A 130 11.02 -2.89 6.55
N ILE A 131 9.93 -3.35 7.17
CA ILE A 131 9.12 -2.49 8.03
C ILE A 131 9.80 -2.49 9.39
N GLU A 132 10.48 -1.41 9.74
CA GLU A 132 11.23 -1.30 11.00
C GLU A 132 10.30 -1.26 12.23
N ASP A 133 10.64 -2.04 13.27
CA ASP A 133 9.88 -2.09 14.53
C ASP A 133 9.79 -0.71 15.20
N GLY A 134 10.94 -0.07 15.41
CA GLY A 134 11.06 1.18 16.18
C GLY A 134 10.61 2.45 15.46
N THR A 135 10.19 2.36 14.20
CA THR A 135 9.76 3.53 13.41
C THR A 135 8.42 3.26 12.73
N ALA A 136 8.42 2.55 11.59
CA ALA A 136 7.23 2.32 10.78
C ALA A 136 6.15 1.54 11.54
N TYR A 137 6.52 0.47 12.24
CA TYR A 137 5.55 -0.35 12.96
C TYR A 137 4.91 0.38 14.16
N LEU A 138 5.68 1.21 14.88
CA LEU A 138 5.13 2.08 15.93
C LEU A 138 4.07 3.03 15.38
N GLU A 139 4.30 3.64 14.20
CA GLU A 139 3.31 4.51 13.57
C GLU A 139 2.05 3.76 13.14
N LEU A 140 2.20 2.55 12.60
CA LEU A 140 1.08 1.68 12.26
C LEU A 140 0.24 1.31 13.50
N THR A 141 0.91 0.98 14.59
CA THR A 141 0.25 0.66 15.88
C THR A 141 -0.51 1.87 16.44
N LYS A 142 0.04 3.08 16.27
CA LYS A 142 -0.58 4.32 16.72
C LYS A 142 -1.80 4.70 15.89
N LEU A 143 -1.70 4.63 14.57
CA LEU A 143 -2.77 5.06 13.64
C LEU A 143 -3.86 4.02 13.46
N PHE A 144 -3.51 2.74 13.55
CA PHE A 144 -4.39 1.61 13.26
C PHE A 144 -4.38 0.63 14.44
N SER A 145 -4.55 1.13 15.66
CA SER A 145 -4.45 0.34 16.91
C SER A 145 -5.43 -0.83 17.00
N ASN A 146 -6.54 -0.79 16.27
CA ASN A 146 -7.47 -1.91 16.19
C ASN A 146 -6.93 -3.06 15.33
N ARG A 147 -6.05 -2.73 14.38
CA ARG A 147 -5.47 -3.63 13.38
C ARG A 147 -4.14 -4.23 13.85
N PHE A 148 -3.27 -3.39 14.41
CA PHE A 148 -1.92 -3.77 14.85
C PHE A 148 -1.90 -3.93 16.38
N LYS A 149 -2.40 -5.08 16.85
CA LYS A 149 -2.41 -5.43 18.29
C LYS A 149 -1.38 -6.49 18.66
N ALA A 150 -1.05 -7.37 17.71
CA ALA A 150 -0.05 -8.39 17.90
C ALA A 150 1.35 -7.75 18.00
N PRO A 151 2.35 -8.42 18.59
CA PRO A 151 3.73 -7.96 18.56
C PRO A 151 4.30 -7.91 17.13
N PHE A 152 5.32 -7.07 16.94
CA PHE A 152 6.09 -6.98 15.71
C PHE A 152 6.61 -8.33 15.22
N THR A 153 7.12 -9.15 16.15
CA THR A 153 7.68 -10.48 15.89
C THR A 153 6.66 -11.50 15.39
N GLU A 154 5.36 -11.24 15.58
CA GLU A 154 4.27 -12.11 15.11
C GLU A 154 3.57 -11.58 13.85
N THR A 155 3.93 -10.36 13.42
CA THR A 155 3.22 -9.63 12.35
C THR A 155 4.11 -9.27 11.16
N ILE A 156 5.38 -8.94 11.41
CA ILE A 156 6.29 -8.38 10.39
C ILE A 156 7.58 -9.18 10.29
N SER A 157 8.21 -9.42 11.43
CA SER A 157 9.60 -9.90 11.50
C SER A 157 9.82 -11.23 10.79
N GLY A 158 11.02 -11.47 10.27
CA GLY A 158 11.41 -12.76 9.69
C GLY A 158 10.49 -13.24 8.56
N ASP A 159 9.94 -14.45 8.70
CA ASP A 159 9.11 -15.12 7.66
C ASP A 159 7.64 -14.67 7.65
N HIS A 160 7.26 -13.61 8.37
CA HIS A 160 5.88 -13.10 8.40
C HIS A 160 5.50 -12.32 7.11
N PHE A 161 5.89 -12.83 5.93
CA PHE A 161 5.70 -12.18 4.64
C PHE A 161 4.24 -11.79 4.37
N GLU A 162 3.28 -12.66 4.69
CA GLU A 162 1.88 -12.44 4.34
C GLU A 162 1.27 -11.27 5.12
N SER A 163 1.52 -11.23 6.44
CA SER A 163 1.09 -10.12 7.29
C SER A 163 1.93 -8.86 7.04
N ALA A 164 3.23 -8.98 6.72
CA ALA A 164 4.06 -7.85 6.30
C ALA A 164 3.56 -7.21 4.99
N ALA A 165 3.15 -8.00 3.99
CA ALA A 165 2.58 -7.51 2.74
C ALA A 165 1.28 -6.72 2.98
N LEU A 166 0.41 -7.22 3.87
CA LEU A 166 -0.79 -6.48 4.27
C LEU A 166 -0.45 -5.24 5.11
N SER A 167 0.60 -5.29 5.93
CA SER A 167 1.05 -4.14 6.73
C SER A 167 1.60 -3.02 5.86
N MET A 168 2.28 -3.36 4.77
CA MET A 168 2.72 -2.43 3.74
C MET A 168 1.53 -1.67 3.11
N VAL A 169 0.36 -2.29 2.98
CA VAL A 169 -0.87 -1.58 2.55
C VAL A 169 -1.17 -0.42 3.49
N TYR A 170 -1.21 -0.67 4.80
CA TYR A 170 -1.51 0.38 5.79
C TYR A 170 -0.44 1.46 5.82
N TYR A 171 0.84 1.10 5.68
CA TYR A 171 1.91 2.09 5.58
C TYR A 171 1.79 2.95 4.32
N THR A 172 1.37 2.34 3.21
CA THR A 172 1.13 3.05 1.96
C THR A 172 -0.04 4.04 2.07
N LEU A 173 -1.13 3.65 2.75
CA LEU A 173 -2.24 4.55 3.04
C LEU A 173 -1.82 5.69 3.96
N PHE A 174 -1.03 5.40 4.99
CA PHE A 174 -0.43 6.43 5.84
C PHE A 174 0.44 7.40 5.03
N SER A 175 1.25 6.88 4.11
CA SER A 175 2.09 7.68 3.21
C SER A 175 1.26 8.64 2.35
N MET A 176 0.19 8.13 1.72
CA MET A 176 -0.73 8.93 0.90
C MET A 176 -1.38 10.06 1.70
N SER A 177 -1.83 9.78 2.93
CA SER A 177 -2.36 10.81 3.82
C SER A 177 -1.30 11.84 4.24
N MET A 178 -0.07 11.41 4.50
CA MET A 178 1.03 12.32 4.86
C MET A 178 1.43 13.26 3.71
N PHE A 179 1.21 12.88 2.45
CA PHE A 179 1.46 13.77 1.32
C PHE A 179 0.59 15.02 1.30
N HIS A 180 -0.49 15.08 2.09
CA HIS A 180 -1.21 16.34 2.35
C HIS A 180 -0.36 17.41 3.06
N LEU A 181 0.81 17.06 3.62
CA LEU A 181 1.81 18.04 4.05
C LEU A 181 2.42 18.86 2.89
N HIS A 182 2.27 18.39 1.65
CA HIS A 182 3.03 18.87 0.50
C HIS A 182 2.15 19.32 -0.67
N ASP A 183 0.96 18.74 -0.82
CA ASP A 183 -0.06 19.14 -1.80
C ASP A 183 -1.46 19.02 -1.19
N GLU A 184 -2.37 19.94 -1.51
CA GLU A 184 -3.75 19.89 -0.99
C GLU A 184 -4.52 18.67 -1.52
N ASN A 185 -4.17 18.18 -2.71
CA ASN A 185 -4.77 17.01 -3.34
C ASN A 185 -3.70 16.12 -3.99
N PRO A 186 -2.96 15.33 -3.19
CA PRO A 186 -1.92 14.44 -3.71
C PRO A 186 -2.47 13.37 -4.66
N TYR A 187 -3.73 12.97 -4.52
CA TYR A 187 -4.39 12.04 -5.43
C TYR A 187 -4.53 12.63 -6.83
N GLN A 188 -4.99 13.88 -6.93
CA GLN A 188 -5.08 14.59 -8.20
C GLN A 188 -3.70 14.84 -8.82
N PHE A 189 -2.68 15.10 -8.00
CA PHE A 189 -1.30 15.18 -8.49
C PHE A 189 -0.93 13.90 -9.25
N PHE A 190 -1.13 12.72 -8.66
CA PHE A 190 -0.78 11.46 -9.31
C PHE A 190 -1.69 11.10 -10.48
N ALA A 191 -3.00 11.33 -10.36
CA ALA A 191 -3.97 11.04 -11.41
C ALA A 191 -3.73 11.86 -12.68
N SER A 192 -3.17 13.08 -12.55
CA SER A 192 -2.84 13.95 -13.68
C SER A 192 -1.37 13.87 -14.12
N HIS A 193 -0.55 13.08 -13.43
CA HIS A 193 0.88 13.00 -13.72
C HIS A 193 1.14 12.22 -15.03
N PRO A 194 2.03 12.71 -15.92
CA PRO A 194 2.29 12.04 -17.21
C PRO A 194 3.02 10.70 -17.08
N ASP A 195 3.81 10.51 -16.03
CA ASP A 195 4.44 9.22 -15.71
C ASP A 195 3.46 8.33 -14.91
N PRO A 196 2.97 7.21 -15.46
CA PRO A 196 2.05 6.30 -14.76
C PRO A 196 2.69 5.62 -13.54
N ALA A 197 4.02 5.61 -13.42
CA ALA A 197 4.74 5.08 -12.27
C ALA A 197 5.02 6.13 -11.19
N ALA A 198 4.58 7.39 -11.35
CA ALA A 198 4.89 8.47 -10.42
C ALA A 198 4.41 8.18 -8.99
N GLN A 199 3.18 7.67 -8.81
CA GLN A 199 2.66 7.30 -7.49
C GLN A 199 3.55 6.24 -6.83
N GLN A 200 3.89 5.18 -7.56
CA GLN A 200 4.77 4.11 -7.07
C GLN A 200 6.17 4.63 -6.73
N LYS A 201 6.77 5.47 -7.58
CA LYS A 201 8.10 6.04 -7.34
C LYS A 201 8.14 6.93 -6.10
N VAL A 202 7.15 7.80 -5.92
CA VAL A 202 7.10 8.72 -4.76
C VAL A 202 6.84 7.96 -3.47
N ILE A 203 5.90 7.02 -3.46
CA ILE A 203 5.64 6.15 -2.29
C ILE A 203 6.88 5.34 -1.95
N SER A 204 7.54 4.72 -2.93
CA SER A 204 8.74 3.91 -2.69
C SER A 204 9.91 4.73 -2.15
N ALA A 205 10.13 5.93 -2.70
CA ALA A 205 11.16 6.83 -2.16
C ALA A 205 10.84 7.27 -0.72
N ALA A 206 9.58 7.57 -0.42
CA ALA A 206 9.14 7.94 0.92
C ALA A 206 9.18 6.75 1.90
N TYR A 207 8.97 5.53 1.40
CA TYR A 207 9.15 4.28 2.14
C TYR A 207 10.60 4.13 2.59
N ASN A 208 11.56 4.33 1.69
CA ASN A 208 12.99 4.22 2.00
C ASN A 208 13.56 5.39 2.81
N ARG A 209 13.06 6.62 2.59
CA ARG A 209 13.64 7.85 3.17
C ARG A 209 12.85 8.45 4.32
N GLY A 210 11.65 7.93 4.56
CA GLY A 210 10.71 8.47 5.52
C GLY A 210 9.80 9.55 4.96
N LEU A 211 8.64 9.70 5.59
CA LEU A 211 7.56 10.61 5.18
C LEU A 211 7.85 12.10 5.46
N TRP A 212 8.92 12.39 6.19
CA TRP A 212 9.39 13.74 6.50
C TRP A 212 10.55 14.19 5.61
N TRP A 213 10.88 13.42 4.58
CA TRP A 213 11.99 13.74 3.70
C TRP A 213 11.72 15.03 2.91
N GLU A 214 12.61 16.02 3.05
CA GLU A 214 12.43 17.38 2.49
C GLU A 214 12.27 17.40 0.96
N ALA A 215 12.76 16.38 0.24
CA ALA A 215 12.58 16.28 -1.19
C ALA A 215 11.11 16.08 -1.60
N LEU A 216 10.27 15.52 -0.74
CA LEU A 216 8.83 15.34 -1.02
C LEU A 216 8.15 16.68 -1.30
N LYS A 217 8.51 17.75 -0.57
CA LYS A 217 8.02 19.12 -0.85
C LYS A 217 8.36 19.56 -2.28
N LYS A 218 9.57 19.26 -2.75
CA LYS A 218 10.00 19.61 -4.12
C LYS A 218 9.27 18.79 -5.17
N VAL A 219 9.07 17.50 -4.92
CA VAL A 219 8.31 16.61 -5.84
C VAL A 219 6.94 17.20 -6.15
N PHE A 220 6.17 17.54 -5.12
CA PHE A 220 4.82 18.07 -5.31
C PHE A 220 4.80 19.50 -5.87
N ARG A 221 5.84 20.31 -5.66
CA ARG A 221 5.89 21.70 -6.17
C ARG A 221 6.44 21.80 -7.60
N GLU A 222 7.47 21.02 -7.93
CA GLU A 222 8.32 21.24 -9.11
C GLU A 222 8.24 20.09 -10.12
N CYS A 223 7.81 18.89 -9.73
CA CYS A 223 7.75 17.72 -10.59
C CYS A 223 6.33 17.31 -11.00
N LYS A 224 5.40 18.27 -11.19
CA LYS A 224 4.02 17.95 -11.64
C LYS A 224 3.94 17.38 -13.07
N SER A 225 4.92 17.68 -13.92
CA SER A 225 4.89 17.38 -15.36
C SER A 225 6.17 16.74 -15.89
N GLN A 226 7.00 16.17 -15.02
CA GLN A 226 8.26 15.52 -15.37
C GLN A 226 8.51 14.32 -14.46
N ASP A 227 9.53 13.50 -14.76
CA ASP A 227 9.91 12.40 -13.88
C ASP A 227 10.17 12.89 -12.44
N VAL A 228 9.39 12.37 -11.49
CA VAL A 228 9.43 12.72 -10.07
C VAL A 228 10.81 12.50 -9.45
N THR A 229 11.60 11.56 -9.98
CA THR A 229 12.96 11.28 -9.49
C THR A 229 13.93 12.43 -9.74
N LYS A 230 13.63 13.34 -10.67
CA LYS A 230 14.40 14.59 -10.85
C LYS A 230 14.31 15.52 -9.64
N CYS A 231 13.25 15.40 -8.83
CA CYS A 231 13.07 16.17 -7.60
C CYS A 231 13.63 15.47 -6.36
N PHE A 232 14.19 14.26 -6.49
CA PHE A 232 14.82 13.52 -5.39
C PHE A 232 16.21 14.08 -5.09
N VAL A 233 16.25 15.30 -4.57
CA VAL A 233 17.46 16.11 -4.39
C VAL A 233 17.56 16.61 -2.96
N GLU A 234 18.68 16.30 -2.32
CA GLU A 234 19.02 16.74 -0.96
C GLU A 234 20.24 17.65 -1.02
N ASN A 235 20.15 18.85 -0.43
CA ASN A 235 21.22 19.86 -0.46
C ASN A 235 21.79 20.20 -1.86
N GLY A 236 20.95 20.11 -2.89
CA GLY A 236 21.34 20.39 -4.28
C GLY A 236 21.97 19.21 -5.03
N THR A 237 22.13 18.06 -4.37
CA THR A 237 22.70 16.84 -4.96
C THR A 237 21.62 15.77 -5.15
N PRO A 238 21.63 15.01 -6.27
CA PRO A 238 20.76 13.86 -6.45
C PRO A 238 20.89 12.87 -5.30
N HIS A 239 19.75 12.39 -4.80
CA HIS A 239 19.71 11.43 -3.73
C HIS A 239 19.75 10.00 -4.29
N HIS A 240 20.95 9.52 -4.62
CA HIS A 240 21.18 8.28 -5.38
C HIS A 240 20.42 7.06 -4.84
N ILE A 241 20.40 6.84 -3.53
CA ILE A 241 19.70 5.70 -2.92
C ILE A 241 18.19 5.77 -3.18
N ALA A 242 17.57 6.95 -3.06
CA ALA A 242 16.13 7.12 -3.22
C ALA A 242 15.72 7.02 -4.70
N ILE A 243 16.57 7.55 -5.59
CA ILE A 243 16.42 7.44 -7.05
C ILE A 243 16.50 5.98 -7.48
N ASP A 244 17.55 5.27 -7.05
CA ASP A 244 17.75 3.85 -7.35
C ASP A 244 16.61 3.01 -6.77
N HIS A 245 16.21 3.25 -5.52
CA HIS A 245 15.11 2.55 -4.87
C HIS A 245 13.79 2.66 -5.63
N ALA A 246 13.36 3.89 -5.94
CA ALA A 246 12.13 4.14 -6.67
C ALA A 246 12.17 3.61 -8.11
N ASN A 247 13.27 3.82 -8.83
CA ASN A 247 13.40 3.34 -10.21
C ASN A 247 13.48 1.81 -10.27
N ALA A 248 14.23 1.17 -9.37
CA ALA A 248 14.31 -0.28 -9.29
C ALA A 248 12.93 -0.91 -9.11
N ILE A 249 12.13 -0.42 -8.15
CA ILE A 249 10.79 -0.96 -7.91
C ILE A 249 9.88 -0.78 -9.14
N ALA A 250 9.92 0.39 -9.78
CA ALA A 250 9.15 0.63 -11.00
C ALA A 250 9.61 -0.26 -12.18
N ASP A 251 10.92 -0.44 -12.35
CA ASP A 251 11.52 -1.26 -13.40
C ASP A 251 11.24 -2.75 -13.20
N TYR A 252 11.37 -3.25 -11.96
CA TYR A 252 11.01 -4.62 -11.60
C TYR A 252 9.53 -4.88 -11.90
N THR A 253 8.66 -3.95 -11.49
CA THR A 253 7.21 -4.04 -11.75
C THR A 253 6.94 -4.12 -13.25
N LYS A 254 7.58 -3.26 -14.04
CA LYS A 254 7.46 -3.25 -15.50
C LYS A 254 7.99 -4.53 -16.14
N GLY A 255 9.08 -5.10 -15.64
CA GLY A 255 9.62 -6.38 -16.09
C GLY A 255 8.67 -7.54 -15.77
N LEU A 256 8.19 -7.63 -14.53
CA LEU A 256 7.27 -8.66 -14.05
C LEU A 256 5.93 -8.61 -14.79
N ASN A 257 5.45 -7.42 -15.13
CA ASN A 257 4.21 -7.27 -15.91
C ASN A 257 4.30 -7.79 -17.37
N LYS A 258 5.49 -8.14 -17.87
CA LYS A 258 5.71 -8.63 -19.24
C LYS A 258 5.91 -10.13 -19.34
N VAL A 259 6.10 -10.83 -18.23
CA VAL A 259 6.34 -12.27 -18.22
C VAL A 259 5.02 -13.04 -18.02
N PRO A 260 4.99 -14.37 -18.28
CA PRO A 260 3.80 -15.17 -18.06
C PRO A 260 3.31 -15.09 -16.62
N SER A 261 1.99 -15.08 -16.46
CA SER A 261 1.30 -15.12 -15.19
C SER A 261 1.60 -16.41 -14.42
N PHE A 262 1.75 -16.31 -13.11
CA PHE A 262 1.88 -17.42 -12.18
C PHE A 262 0.58 -18.21 -12.14
N GLU A 263 0.66 -19.53 -12.27
CA GLU A 263 -0.45 -20.44 -12.08
C GLU A 263 -0.05 -21.52 -11.08
N ALA A 264 -0.98 -21.84 -10.18
CA ALA A 264 -0.85 -22.91 -9.22
C ALA A 264 -2.23 -23.46 -8.86
N THR A 265 -2.25 -24.71 -8.42
CA THR A 265 -3.42 -25.31 -7.81
C THR A 265 -3.52 -24.87 -6.36
N ILE A 266 -4.65 -24.27 -5.99
CA ILE A 266 -4.98 -23.89 -4.62
C ILE A 266 -5.79 -25.02 -3.99
N THR A 267 -5.37 -25.45 -2.80
CA THR A 267 -6.12 -26.37 -1.93
C THR A 267 -6.74 -25.63 -0.75
N MET A 268 -7.67 -26.28 -0.06
CA MET A 268 -8.23 -25.77 1.20
C MET A 268 -7.13 -25.44 2.22
N ASN A 269 -6.12 -26.31 2.32
CA ASN A 269 -5.03 -26.15 3.26
C ASN A 269 -4.23 -24.88 2.98
N ASP A 270 -4.06 -24.50 1.71
CA ASP A 270 -3.36 -23.27 1.34
C ASP A 270 -4.10 -22.02 1.80
N LEU A 271 -5.44 -21.99 1.69
CA LEU A 271 -6.24 -20.87 2.19
C LEU A 271 -6.27 -20.82 3.73
N MET A 272 -6.34 -21.97 4.40
CA MET A 272 -6.29 -22.04 5.86
C MET A 272 -4.92 -21.61 6.40
N ASN A 273 -3.83 -22.10 5.80
CA ASN A 273 -2.48 -21.65 6.13
C ASN A 273 -2.33 -20.16 5.88
N TYR A 274 -2.86 -19.64 4.76
CA TYR A 274 -2.85 -18.22 4.49
C TYR A 274 -3.57 -17.42 5.59
N TRP A 275 -4.76 -17.86 6.00
CA TRP A 275 -5.51 -17.24 7.08
C TRP A 275 -4.74 -17.22 8.39
N ASP A 276 -4.11 -18.33 8.77
CA ASP A 276 -3.29 -18.41 9.97
C ASP A 276 -2.13 -17.40 9.98
N ARG A 277 -1.61 -17.03 8.79
CA ARG A 277 -0.52 -16.05 8.65
C ARG A 277 -0.98 -14.60 8.73
N ILE A 278 -2.26 -14.31 8.49
CA ILE A 278 -2.79 -12.94 8.48
C ILE A 278 -3.74 -12.63 9.63
N LYS A 279 -4.31 -13.64 10.31
CA LYS A 279 -5.35 -13.44 11.33
C LYS A 279 -4.93 -12.57 12.52
N ALA A 280 -3.63 -12.45 12.79
CA ALA A 280 -3.08 -11.51 13.78
C ALA A 280 -3.43 -10.04 13.46
N LEU A 281 -3.56 -9.71 12.16
CA LEU A 281 -4.06 -8.43 11.68
C LEU A 281 -5.60 -8.35 11.69
N TYR A 282 -6.34 -9.40 12.01
CA TYR A 282 -7.81 -9.36 12.01
C TYR A 282 -8.36 -9.90 13.34
N PRO A 283 -8.02 -9.26 14.48
CA PRO A 283 -8.36 -9.78 15.81
C PRO A 283 -9.87 -9.79 16.10
N ASP A 284 -10.67 -9.13 15.27
CA ASP A 284 -12.12 -9.01 15.34
C ASP A 284 -12.86 -9.85 14.29
N ALA A 285 -12.15 -10.61 13.44
CA ALA A 285 -12.77 -11.42 12.41
C ALA A 285 -13.59 -12.58 12.99
N ASP A 286 -14.74 -12.84 12.36
CA ASP A 286 -15.51 -14.07 12.55
C ASP A 286 -14.80 -15.22 11.84
N GLU A 287 -13.92 -15.91 12.57
CA GLU A 287 -13.16 -17.05 12.04
C GLU A 287 -14.06 -18.17 11.49
N PRO A 288 -15.17 -18.58 12.14
CA PRO A 288 -16.16 -19.46 11.53
C PRO A 288 -16.68 -18.99 10.16
N ALA A 289 -16.94 -17.69 9.98
CA ALA A 289 -17.37 -17.15 8.68
C ALA A 289 -16.26 -17.24 7.62
N VAL A 290 -15.00 -16.98 7.99
CA VAL A 290 -13.83 -17.15 7.09
C VAL A 290 -13.68 -18.63 6.67
N GLN A 291 -13.75 -19.55 7.62
CA GLN A 291 -13.67 -20.98 7.34
C GLN A 291 -14.83 -21.47 6.46
N ALA A 292 -16.04 -20.98 6.72
CA ALA A 292 -17.22 -21.28 5.90
C ALA A 292 -17.07 -20.75 4.47
N LEU A 293 -16.55 -19.52 4.31
CA LEU A 293 -16.23 -18.95 3.00
C LEU A 293 -15.28 -19.86 2.23
N PHE A 294 -14.14 -20.24 2.83
CA PHE A 294 -13.18 -21.12 2.17
C PHE A 294 -13.82 -22.46 1.82
N LYS A 295 -14.54 -23.10 2.75
CA LYS A 295 -15.28 -24.34 2.49
C LYS A 295 -16.21 -24.24 1.29
N ASN A 296 -16.96 -23.15 1.19
CA ASN A 296 -17.90 -22.94 0.10
C ASN A 296 -17.18 -22.70 -1.24
N SER A 297 -15.96 -22.15 -1.26
CA SER A 297 -15.18 -22.02 -2.48
C SER A 297 -14.79 -23.36 -3.11
N PHE A 298 -14.77 -24.46 -2.34
CA PHE A 298 -14.45 -25.81 -2.81
C PHE A 298 -15.70 -26.72 -2.94
N SER A 299 -16.92 -26.16 -2.96
CA SER A 299 -18.14 -26.98 -2.99
C SER A 299 -18.31 -27.77 -4.29
N GLU A 300 -17.78 -27.25 -5.40
CA GLU A 300 -17.91 -27.85 -6.74
C GLU A 300 -16.61 -28.46 -7.27
N SER A 301 -15.48 -28.22 -6.60
CA SER A 301 -14.16 -28.73 -7.00
C SER A 301 -13.26 -28.97 -5.79
N ALA A 302 -12.46 -30.04 -5.84
CA ALA A 302 -11.45 -30.34 -4.82
C ALA A 302 -10.23 -29.41 -4.88
N SER A 303 -10.10 -28.64 -5.97
CA SER A 303 -8.98 -27.73 -6.19
C SER A 303 -9.39 -26.51 -7.02
N LEU A 304 -8.73 -25.39 -6.78
CA LEU A 304 -9.01 -24.12 -7.45
C LEU A 304 -7.76 -23.64 -8.22
N SER A 305 -7.97 -22.83 -9.25
CA SER A 305 -6.91 -22.18 -10.03
C SER A 305 -6.53 -20.85 -9.38
N PHE A 306 -5.22 -20.62 -9.23
CA PHE A 306 -4.72 -19.33 -8.75
C PHE A 306 -5.15 -18.17 -9.66
N GLN A 307 -5.04 -18.31 -10.98
CA GLN A 307 -5.40 -17.25 -11.90
C GLN A 307 -6.91 -17.01 -12.00
N HIS A 308 -7.71 -18.07 -11.95
CA HIS A 308 -9.13 -17.97 -12.27
C HIS A 308 -10.04 -17.78 -11.04
N ASP A 309 -9.68 -18.38 -9.90
CA ASP A 309 -10.59 -18.45 -8.75
C ASP A 309 -10.18 -17.51 -7.60
N LEU A 310 -8.89 -17.24 -7.43
CA LEU A 310 -8.37 -16.55 -6.23
C LEU A 310 -8.97 -15.16 -6.03
N ASP A 311 -9.08 -14.35 -7.09
CA ASP A 311 -9.63 -12.99 -7.02
C ASP A 311 -11.05 -12.98 -6.41
N GLY A 312 -11.89 -13.91 -6.85
CA GLY A 312 -13.25 -14.06 -6.36
C GLY A 312 -13.31 -14.46 -4.89
N ILE A 313 -12.37 -15.33 -4.45
CA ILE A 313 -12.25 -15.74 -3.06
C ILE A 313 -11.79 -14.57 -2.19
N LEU A 314 -10.73 -13.88 -2.60
CA LEU A 314 -10.17 -12.75 -1.85
C LEU A 314 -11.15 -11.58 -1.79
N THR A 315 -11.90 -11.28 -2.85
CA THR A 315 -12.96 -10.26 -2.79
C THR A 315 -13.98 -10.59 -1.71
N LYS A 316 -14.45 -11.84 -1.63
CA LYS A 316 -15.40 -12.27 -0.60
C LYS A 316 -14.78 -12.25 0.79
N LEU A 317 -13.51 -12.61 0.92
CA LEU A 317 -12.77 -12.54 2.18
C LEU A 317 -12.68 -11.09 2.67
N ILE A 318 -12.25 -10.16 1.81
CA ILE A 318 -12.16 -8.73 2.12
C ILE A 318 -13.52 -8.20 2.59
N ALA A 319 -14.63 -8.64 1.98
CA ALA A 319 -15.98 -8.20 2.34
C ALA A 319 -16.46 -8.67 3.73
N ILE A 320 -15.93 -9.77 4.26
CA ILE A 320 -16.29 -10.27 5.61
C ILE A 320 -15.29 -9.85 6.70
N LEU A 321 -14.14 -9.34 6.30
CA LEU A 321 -13.15 -8.79 7.23
C LEU A 321 -13.46 -7.32 7.52
N SER A 322 -12.99 -6.83 8.67
CA SER A 322 -13.10 -5.40 8.99
C SER A 322 -12.44 -4.57 7.90
N PRO A 323 -13.11 -3.52 7.40
CA PRO A 323 -12.68 -2.79 6.22
C PRO A 323 -11.33 -2.12 6.45
N VAL A 324 -10.57 -1.98 5.37
CA VAL A 324 -9.41 -1.08 5.33
C VAL A 324 -9.92 0.36 5.43
N PRO A 325 -9.30 1.24 6.22
CA PRO A 325 -9.77 2.63 6.33
C PRO A 325 -9.73 3.35 4.99
N THR A 326 -10.67 4.25 4.78
CA THR A 326 -10.71 5.21 3.67
C THR A 326 -9.63 6.28 3.84
N HIS A 327 -9.24 6.95 2.76
CA HIS A 327 -8.28 8.06 2.82
C HIS A 327 -8.68 9.14 3.82
N THR A 328 -9.97 9.46 3.88
CA THR A 328 -10.52 10.42 4.84
C THR A 328 -10.30 9.97 6.28
N GLU A 329 -10.54 8.69 6.59
CA GLU A 329 -10.31 8.14 7.93
C GLU A 329 -8.83 8.14 8.31
N VAL A 330 -7.95 7.77 7.37
CA VAL A 330 -6.50 7.82 7.61
C VAL A 330 -6.04 9.26 7.82
N THR A 331 -6.45 10.20 6.98
CA THR A 331 -6.09 11.63 7.12
C THR A 331 -6.59 12.20 8.45
N LYS A 332 -7.80 11.83 8.89
CA LYS A 332 -8.30 12.18 10.24
C LYS A 332 -7.44 11.61 11.35
N ALA A 333 -7.03 10.34 11.25
CA ALA A 333 -6.15 9.72 12.24
C ALA A 333 -4.79 10.43 12.30
N VAL A 334 -4.18 10.73 11.15
CA VAL A 334 -2.92 11.46 11.01
C VAL A 334 -3.03 12.89 11.59
N CYS A 335 -4.15 13.58 11.38
CA CYS A 335 -4.45 14.86 12.03
C CYS A 335 -4.59 14.72 13.56
N GLY A 336 -5.33 13.71 14.03
CA GLY A 336 -5.57 13.45 15.44
C GLY A 336 -4.29 13.18 16.24
N VAL A 337 -3.27 12.62 15.60
CA VAL A 337 -1.96 12.37 16.21
C VAL A 337 -0.96 13.51 16.08
N GLY A 338 -1.35 14.64 15.46
CA GLY A 338 -0.55 15.86 15.42
C GLY A 338 0.29 16.09 14.17
N TYR A 339 0.30 15.17 13.20
CA TYR A 339 1.21 15.28 12.05
C TYR A 339 0.82 16.39 11.07
N LEU A 340 -0.47 16.70 10.95
CA LEU A 340 -1.01 17.68 9.99
C LEU A 340 -1.49 18.99 10.63
N TRP A 341 -1.18 19.27 11.91
CA TRP A 341 -1.72 20.45 12.62
C TRP A 341 -1.41 21.81 11.97
N GLN A 342 -0.38 21.88 11.11
CA GLN A 342 0.00 23.10 10.40
C GLN A 342 -0.46 23.14 8.94
N SER A 343 -1.14 22.10 8.46
CA SER A 343 -1.63 21.97 7.07
C SER A 343 -3.15 21.98 7.07
N PRO A 344 -3.81 23.09 6.69
CA PRO A 344 -5.25 23.10 6.45
C PRO A 344 -5.61 22.34 5.16
N PRO A 345 -6.81 21.71 5.09
CA PRO A 345 -7.74 21.47 6.18
C PRO A 345 -7.53 20.07 6.78
N CYS A 346 -7.23 19.99 8.08
CA CYS A 346 -7.54 18.79 8.85
C CYS A 346 -9.08 18.66 8.93
N PRO A 347 -9.66 17.59 8.38
CA PRO A 347 -11.11 17.40 8.27
C PRO A 347 -11.81 17.01 9.59
#